data_AF-F6HFH4-F1
#
_entry.id   AF-F6HFH4-F1
#
_cell.length_a   1.000
_cell.length_b   1.000
_cell.length_c   1.000
_cell.angle_alpha   90.00
_cell.angle_beta   90.00
_cell.angle_gamma   90.00
#
_symmetry.space_group_name_H-M   'P 1'
#
loop_
_entity.id
_entity.type
_entity.pdbx_description
1 polymer ?
#
loop_
_entity_poly.entity_id
_entity_poly.type
_entity_poly.pdbx_seq_one_letter_code
_entity_poly.pdbx_strand_id
1 'polypeptide(L)' 'MKKTGPSRSVLDGEVLKDYKSYKFTTQAIPKGEGCLVKWTAEYEKASEDGPDPRDYLELTVNVIKDIESHLLNA' A
#
# COMPACT_ATOMS: atom_id res chain seq x y z
N MET A 1 -9.13 16.94 -33.08
CA MET A 1 -9.59 16.86 -31.67
C MET A 1 -9.50 15.40 -31.25
N LYS A 2 -8.57 15.04 -30.35
CA LYS A 2 -8.39 13.64 -29.91
C LYS A 2 -9.52 13.29 -28.95
N LYS A 3 -10.36 12.32 -29.31
CA LYS A 3 -11.33 11.71 -28.39
C LYS A 3 -10.56 10.81 -27.43
N THR A 4 -10.37 11.23 -26.19
CA THR A 4 -9.94 10.34 -25.11
C THR A 4 -11.17 9.60 -24.60
N GLY A 5 -11.30 8.31 -24.94
CA GLY A 5 -12.31 7.44 -24.35
C GLY A 5 -12.05 7.25 -22.84
N PRO A 6 -13.02 6.73 -22.08
CA PRO A 6 -12.84 6.51 -20.65
C PRO A 6 -11.74 5.47 -20.41
N SER A 7 -10.66 5.88 -19.73
CA SER A 7 -9.60 4.99 -19.26
C SER A 7 -10.18 4.09 -18.17
N ARG A 8 -10.53 2.84 -18.50
CA ARG A 8 -10.85 1.83 -17.49
C ARG A 8 -9.58 1.09 -17.12
N SER A 9 -8.97 1.48 -16.01
CA SER A 9 -7.91 0.70 -15.38
C SER A 9 -8.56 -0.56 -14.80
N VAL A 10 -8.30 -1.72 -15.39
CA VAL A 10 -8.67 -3.01 -14.79
C VAL A 10 -7.61 -3.30 -13.73
N LEU A 11 -7.87 -2.83 -12.52
CA LEU A 11 -7.07 -3.17 -11.35
C LEU A 11 -7.65 -4.50 -10.82
N ASP A 12 -6.83 -5.54 -10.69
CA ASP A 12 -7.20 -6.87 -10.19
C ASP A 12 -6.35 -7.21 -8.96
N GLY A 13 -6.93 -7.96 -8.00
CA GLY A 13 -6.26 -8.35 -6.74
C GLY A 13 -7.21 -8.39 -5.55
N GLU A 14 -6.87 -9.18 -4.52
CA GLU A 14 -7.70 -9.39 -3.33
C GLU A 14 -8.07 -8.07 -2.63
N VAL A 15 -7.14 -7.12 -2.56
CA VAL A 15 -7.34 -5.79 -1.96
C VAL A 15 -8.48 -5.02 -2.64
N LEU A 16 -8.70 -5.19 -3.93
CA LEU A 16 -9.70 -4.42 -4.68
C LEU A 16 -11.12 -5.01 -4.56
N LYS A 17 -11.28 -6.14 -3.87
CA LYS A 17 -12.59 -6.63 -3.44
C LYS A 17 -13.19 -5.70 -2.37
N ASP A 18 -12.35 -5.12 -1.53
CA ASP A 18 -12.76 -4.27 -0.41
C ASP A 18 -12.71 -2.77 -0.75
N TYR A 19 -11.94 -2.38 -1.78
CA TYR A 19 -11.71 -0.99 -2.15
C TYR A 19 -11.98 -0.71 -3.65
N LYS A 20 -12.78 0.31 -3.95
CA LYS A 20 -13.00 0.84 -5.31
C LYS A 20 -11.72 1.45 -5.89
N SER A 21 -10.94 2.08 -5.03
CA SER A 21 -9.61 2.58 -5.36
C SER A 21 -8.69 2.35 -4.18
N TYR A 22 -7.47 1.94 -4.47
CA TYR A 22 -6.44 1.76 -3.46
C TYR A 22 -5.11 2.22 -4.04
N LYS A 23 -4.45 3.16 -3.36
CA LYS A 23 -3.14 3.66 -3.71
C LYS A 23 -2.24 3.55 -2.50
N PHE A 24 -1.17 2.79 -2.67
CA PHE A 24 -0.15 2.61 -1.64
C PHE A 24 1.11 3.38 -2.01
N THR A 25 1.57 4.24 -1.11
CA THR A 25 2.80 5.01 -1.28
C THR A 25 3.76 4.66 -0.16
N THR A 26 4.99 4.30 -0.53
CA THR A 26 6.11 4.09 0.40
C THR A 26 7.13 5.18 0.19
N GLN A 27 7.57 5.83 1.28
CA GLN A 27 8.62 6.83 1.25
C GLN A 27 9.69 6.47 2.29
N ALA A 28 10.91 6.22 1.84
CA ALA A 28 12.07 6.12 2.72
C ALA A 28 12.63 7.52 2.99
N ILE A 29 12.68 7.92 4.26
CA ILE A 29 13.18 9.22 4.69
C ILE A 29 14.50 8.97 5.42
N PRO A 30 15.67 9.32 4.86
CA PRO A 30 16.96 9.06 5.49
C PRO A 30 17.06 9.67 6.90
N LYS A 31 17.60 8.91 7.85
CA LYS A 31 17.84 9.32 9.24
C LYS A 31 19.10 8.65 9.78
N GLY A 32 20.22 9.39 9.79
CA GLY A 32 21.50 8.88 10.28
C GLY A 32 21.92 7.63 9.51
N GLU A 33 22.27 6.56 10.23
CA GLU A 33 22.66 5.25 9.66
C GLU A 33 21.47 4.42 9.15
N GLY A 34 20.24 4.95 9.17
CA GLY A 34 19.05 4.24 8.70
C GLY A 34 18.07 5.14 7.96
N CYS A 35 16.81 4.69 7.88
CA CYS A 35 15.72 5.50 7.34
C CYS A 35 14.43 5.31 8.16
N LEU A 36 13.62 6.36 8.22
CA LEU A 36 12.22 6.24 8.61
C LEU A 36 11.42 5.91 7.35
N VAL A 37 10.79 4.74 7.31
CA VAL A 37 9.86 4.43 6.24
C VAL A 37 8.47 4.93 6.61
N LYS A 38 7.88 5.74 5.73
CA LYS A 38 6.50 6.24 5.83
C LYS A 38 5.64 5.53 4.79
N TRP A 39 4.63 4.80 5.26
CA TRP A 39 3.60 4.21 4.42
C TRP A 39 2.33 5.06 4.47
N THR A 40 1.76 5.32 3.31
CA THR A 40 0.49 6.03 3.17
C THR A 40 -0.42 5.20 2.28
N ALA A 41 -1.59 4.85 2.78
CA ALA A 41 -2.67 4.26 2.01
C ALA A 41 -3.75 5.31 1.76
N GLU A 42 -4.02 5.61 0.50
CA GLU A 42 -5.13 6.44 0.06
C GLU A 42 -6.16 5.50 -0.60
N TYR A 43 -7.40 5.49 -0.11
CA TYR A 43 -8.36 4.47 -0.54
C TYR A 43 -9.80 4.97 -0.52
N GLU A 44 -10.64 4.33 -1.33
CA GLU A 44 -12.09 4.47 -1.31
C GLU A 44 -12.71 3.10 -1.07
N LYS A 45 -13.46 2.94 0.03
CA LYS A 45 -14.12 1.67 0.36
C LYS A 45 -15.16 1.31 -0.70
N ALA A 46 -15.27 0.01 -1.00
CA ALA A 46 -16.30 -0.50 -1.90
C ALA A 46 -17.71 -0.38 -1.29
N SER A 47 -17.81 -0.51 0.04
CA SER A 47 -19.04 -0.27 0.84
C SER A 47 -18.68 0.48 2.13
N GLU A 48 -19.65 1.14 2.76
CA GLU A 48 -19.43 1.87 4.03
C GLU A 48 -19.00 0.93 5.17
N ASP A 49 -19.46 -0.32 5.14
CA ASP A 49 -19.11 -1.38 6.10
C ASP A 49 -17.78 -2.08 5.79
N GLY A 50 -17.12 -1.71 4.68
CA GLY A 50 -15.86 -2.32 4.26
C GLY A 50 -14.73 -2.10 5.27
N PRO A 51 -13.74 -3.01 5.33
CA PRO A 51 -12.65 -2.92 6.29
C PRO A 51 -11.76 -1.70 6.05
N ASP A 52 -11.26 -1.08 7.12
CA ASP A 52 -10.14 -0.14 7.02
C ASP A 52 -8.86 -0.91 6.63
N PRO A 53 -7.95 -0.34 5.83
CA PRO A 53 -6.78 -1.08 5.34
C PRO A 53 -5.67 -1.24 6.39
N ARG A 54 -6.01 -1.10 7.67
CA ARG A 54 -5.07 -1.14 8.78
C ARG A 54 -4.36 -2.49 8.86
N ASP A 55 -5.08 -3.59 8.68
CA ASP A 55 -4.48 -4.93 8.68
C ASP A 55 -3.42 -5.10 7.57
N TYR A 56 -3.64 -4.51 6.40
CA TYR A 56 -2.64 -4.50 5.31
C TYR A 56 -1.40 -3.66 5.67
N LEU A 57 -1.59 -2.55 6.38
CA LEU A 57 -0.47 -1.74 6.88
C LEU A 57 0.34 -2.49 7.94
N GLU A 58 -0.32 -3.17 8.88
CA GLU A 58 0.34 -3.96 9.93
C GLU A 58 1.07 -5.18 9.34
N LEU A 59 0.48 -5.86 8.35
CA LEU A 59 1.14 -6.92 7.60
C LEU A 59 2.43 -6.41 6.94
N THR A 60 2.38 -5.24 6.30
CA THR A 60 3.55 -4.63 5.65
C THR A 60 4.68 -4.38 6.67
N VAL A 61 4.33 -3.86 7.86
CA VAL A 61 5.31 -3.65 8.93
C VAL A 61 5.95 -4.96 9.38
N ASN A 62 5.16 -6.02 9.54
CA ASN A 62 5.67 -7.32 9.99
C ASN A 62 6.58 -7.98 8.95
N VAL A 63 6.20 -7.95 7.68
CA VAL A 63 7.04 -8.45 6.58
C VAL A 63 8.39 -7.73 6.54
N ILE A 64 8.38 -6.41 6.72
CA ILE A 64 9.63 -5.63 6.67
C ILE A 64 10.52 -5.92 7.87
N LYS A 65 9.97 -6.07 9.07
CA LYS A 65 10.74 -6.50 10.25
C LYS A 65 11.38 -7.88 10.06
N ASP A 66 10.66 -8.79 9.41
CA ASP A 66 11.16 -10.12 9.09
C ASP A 66 12.33 -10.03 8.09
N ILE A 67 12.16 -9.27 7.01
CA ILE A 67 13.23 -8.98 6.04
C ILE A 67 14.45 -8.33 6.73
N GLU A 68 14.23 -7.31 7.56
CA GLU A 68 15.29 -6.65 8.33
C GLU A 68 16.02 -7.65 9.24
N SER A 69 15.29 -8.50 9.94
CA SER A 69 15.89 -9.56 10.77
C SER A 69 16.73 -10.52 9.93
N HIS A 70 16.23 -10.96 8.78
CA HIS A 70 16.97 -11.82 7.87
C HIS A 70 18.23 -11.16 7.30
N LEU A 71 18.19 -9.87 6.97
CA LEU A 71 19.32 -9.13 6.41
C LEU A 71 20.38 -8.74 7.45
N LEU A 72 19.97 -8.44 8.68
CA LEU A 72 20.90 -8.10 9.77
C LEU A 72 21.56 -9.33 10.41
N ASN A 73 20.99 -10.52 10.18
CA ASN A 73 21.55 -11.80 10.60
C ASN A 73 22.41 -12.48 9.50
N ALA A 74 22.70 -11.79 8.39
CA ALA A 74 23.50 -12.28 7.26
C ALA A 74 24.94 -11.76 7.28
#